data_AF-A0A075FZV0-F1
#
_entry.id   AF-A0A075FZV0-F1
#
_cell.length_a   1.000
_cell.length_b   1.000
_cell.length_c   1.000
_cell.angle_alpha   90.00
_cell.angle_beta   90.00
_cell.angle_gamma   90.00
#
_symmetry.space_group_name_H-M   'P 1'
#
loop_
_entity.id
_entity.type
_entity.pdbx_description
1 polymer ?
#
loop_
_entity_poly.entity_id
_entity_poly.type
_entity_poly.pdbx_seq_one_letter_code
_entity_poly.pdbx_strand_id
1 'polypeptide(L)'
;MLTAPSVSAAGDVQYVVGTSEETDSSGLLESHQHITEVAFQDYNMAMRDLMVGNIDFFLTTHSIAADPATSENTPGLSIVGMVEEIESYVPVVRPDSQTVIGSMELLDAMNAALGELISSNSLSATYMTWFIGESEMDASSFEGSIGEWPTPTEGGVLHSIIDNQREMVACMYDRDSPMSWQDASAQMNGYEAEVSQMMANRIGAHYGAQITFRGHDSGGEFEAIEDLKRGDTCDFIMASITPQKAMSKGLMGGIPYHIEGYVLMASEESPALQSAQHLFLSADEDEGSEFDQRWIAITFLSAFIAYQLVRRQ
;
A
#
# COMPACT_ATOMS: atom_id res chain seq x y z
N MET A 1 -13.99 -24.10 -42.82
CA MET A 1 -15.04 -23.21 -42.26
C MET A 1 -14.52 -22.77 -40.89
N LEU A 2 -14.00 -21.55 -40.81
CA LEU A 2 -13.58 -20.91 -39.57
C LEU A 2 -14.78 -20.08 -39.10
N THR A 3 -15.40 -20.50 -38.01
CA THR A 3 -16.42 -19.71 -37.30
C THR A 3 -15.70 -18.63 -36.53
N ALA A 4 -15.92 -17.37 -36.91
CA ALA A 4 -15.54 -16.21 -36.10
C ALA A 4 -16.36 -16.21 -34.80
N PRO A 5 -15.80 -15.75 -33.67
CA PRO A 5 -16.62 -15.46 -32.49
C PRO A 5 -17.60 -14.35 -32.86
N SER A 6 -18.85 -14.55 -32.48
CA SER A 6 -19.89 -13.54 -32.58
C SER A 6 -19.49 -12.39 -31.66
N VAL A 7 -19.24 -11.21 -32.23
CA VAL A 7 -19.25 -9.96 -31.47
C VAL A 7 -20.68 -9.81 -30.95
N SER A 8 -20.85 -9.99 -29.64
CA SER A 8 -22.08 -9.61 -28.94
C SER A 8 -22.31 -8.13 -29.18
N ALA A 9 -23.53 -7.76 -29.57
CA ALA A 9 -23.95 -6.38 -29.64
C ALA A 9 -23.74 -5.73 -28.27
N ALA A 10 -23.28 -4.47 -28.26
CA ALA A 10 -23.16 -3.62 -27.08
C ALA A 10 -24.52 -3.54 -26.36
N GLY A 11 -24.69 -4.38 -25.35
CA GLY A 11 -25.53 -4.10 -24.21
C GLY A 11 -24.59 -3.60 -23.13
N ASP A 12 -24.97 -2.54 -22.42
CA ASP A 12 -24.23 -1.99 -21.29
C ASP A 12 -23.72 -3.14 -20.42
N VAL A 13 -22.39 -3.30 -20.33
CA VAL A 13 -21.80 -4.37 -19.52
C VAL A 13 -22.21 -4.10 -18.09
N GLN A 14 -23.08 -4.95 -17.54
CA GLN A 14 -23.49 -4.86 -16.14
C GLN A 14 -22.61 -5.77 -15.31
N TYR A 15 -22.02 -5.23 -14.25
CA TYR A 15 -21.22 -5.98 -13.29
C TYR A 15 -22.00 -6.18 -11.99
N VAL A 16 -21.84 -7.35 -11.39
CA VAL A 16 -22.32 -7.64 -10.03
C VAL A 16 -21.14 -7.55 -9.08
N VAL A 17 -21.12 -6.54 -8.20
CA VAL A 17 -20.01 -6.29 -7.29
C VAL A 17 -20.45 -6.55 -5.87
N GLY A 18 -19.75 -7.45 -5.18
CA GLY A 18 -19.95 -7.70 -3.76
C GLY A 18 -19.31 -6.62 -2.90
N THR A 19 -19.93 -6.32 -1.77
CA THR A 19 -19.39 -5.52 -0.66
C THR A 19 -19.64 -6.27 0.66
N SER A 20 -18.99 -5.88 1.76
CA SER A 20 -19.24 -6.49 3.07
C SER A 20 -19.57 -5.43 4.12
N GLU A 21 -20.46 -5.72 5.07
CA GLU A 21 -20.79 -4.81 6.18
C GLU A 21 -19.58 -4.48 7.09
N GLU A 22 -18.51 -5.27 7.01
CA GLU A 22 -17.25 -5.05 7.73
C GLU A 22 -16.40 -3.92 7.10
N THR A 23 -16.76 -3.48 5.89
CA THR A 23 -16.06 -2.46 5.11
C THR A 23 -17.02 -1.38 4.63
N ASP A 24 -16.67 -0.10 4.76
CA ASP A 24 -17.52 1.02 4.30
C ASP A 24 -17.28 1.37 2.82
N SER A 25 -17.32 0.36 1.94
CA SER A 25 -16.95 0.48 0.51
C SER A 25 -18.14 0.75 -0.42
N SER A 26 -19.39 0.58 0.05
CA SER A 26 -20.61 0.74 -0.75
C SER A 26 -20.75 2.11 -1.43
N GLY A 27 -20.28 3.18 -0.76
CA GLY A 27 -20.34 4.54 -1.29
C GLY A 27 -19.61 4.72 -2.63
N LEU A 28 -18.63 3.86 -2.95
CA LEU A 28 -17.90 3.90 -4.22
C LEU A 28 -18.72 3.40 -5.41
N LEU A 29 -19.77 2.63 -5.16
CA LEU A 29 -20.59 2.02 -6.21
C LEU A 29 -21.83 2.87 -6.57
N GLU A 30 -22.30 3.73 -5.66
CA GLU A 30 -23.60 4.41 -5.77
C GLU A 30 -23.80 5.24 -7.05
N SER A 31 -22.74 5.81 -7.62
CA SER A 31 -22.82 6.64 -8.83
C SER A 31 -22.74 5.86 -10.14
N HIS A 32 -22.53 4.54 -10.10
CA HIS A 32 -22.18 3.73 -11.28
C HIS A 32 -23.36 2.83 -11.68
N GLN A 33 -24.18 3.30 -12.63
CA GLN A 33 -25.43 2.62 -13.03
C GLN A 33 -25.24 1.24 -13.67
N HIS A 34 -24.05 0.96 -14.20
CA HIS A 34 -23.68 -0.33 -14.76
C HIS A 34 -23.21 -1.33 -13.70
N ILE A 35 -23.16 -0.93 -12.42
CA ILE A 35 -22.80 -1.81 -11.30
C ILE A 35 -24.04 -2.11 -10.47
N THR A 36 -24.28 -3.40 -10.25
CA THR A 36 -25.26 -3.91 -9.28
C THR A 36 -24.51 -4.36 -8.03
N GLU A 37 -24.73 -3.68 -6.90
CA GLU A 37 -24.16 -4.06 -5.62
C GLU A 37 -24.90 -5.24 -4.98
N VAL A 38 -24.13 -6.18 -4.40
CA VAL A 38 -24.63 -7.22 -3.49
C VAL A 38 -23.90 -7.10 -2.16
N ALA A 39 -24.58 -6.61 -1.13
CA ALA A 39 -24.00 -6.49 0.20
C ALA A 39 -24.07 -7.82 0.96
N PHE A 40 -22.94 -8.23 1.53
CA PHE A 40 -22.80 -9.42 2.37
C PHE A 40 -22.57 -9.06 3.83
N GLN A 41 -22.97 -9.95 4.73
CA GLN A 41 -22.78 -9.75 6.17
C GLN A 41 -21.30 -9.79 6.58
N ASP A 42 -20.51 -10.64 5.94
CA ASP A 42 -19.08 -10.80 6.21
C ASP A 42 -18.30 -11.04 4.90
N TYR A 43 -17.00 -10.72 4.92
CA TYR A 43 -16.15 -10.86 3.73
C TYR A 43 -15.97 -12.33 3.30
N ASN A 44 -16.09 -13.31 4.21
CA ASN A 44 -15.95 -14.72 3.83
C ASN A 44 -17.12 -15.19 2.96
N MET A 45 -18.32 -14.69 3.20
CA MET A 45 -19.48 -14.94 2.34
C MET A 45 -19.27 -14.33 0.95
N ALA A 46 -18.84 -13.07 0.88
CA ALA A 46 -18.59 -12.39 -0.39
C ALA A 46 -17.51 -13.12 -1.22
N MET A 47 -16.39 -13.50 -0.59
CA MET A 47 -15.32 -14.22 -1.28
C MET A 47 -15.75 -15.60 -1.79
N ARG A 48 -16.58 -16.35 -1.04
CA ARG A 48 -17.12 -17.63 -1.52
C ARG A 48 -18.03 -17.46 -2.74
N ASP A 49 -18.86 -16.41 -2.74
CA ASP A 49 -19.71 -16.11 -3.87
C ASP A 49 -18.90 -15.63 -5.10
N LEU A 50 -17.81 -14.89 -4.88
CA LEU A 50 -16.86 -14.52 -5.93
C LEU A 50 -16.19 -15.74 -6.56
N MET A 51 -15.76 -16.72 -5.74
CA MET A 51 -15.09 -17.93 -6.22
C MET A 51 -15.96 -18.77 -7.16
N VAL A 52 -17.28 -18.75 -6.98
CA VAL A 52 -18.22 -19.56 -7.78
C VAL A 52 -18.92 -18.76 -8.87
N GLY A 53 -18.55 -17.49 -9.07
CA GLY A 53 -19.12 -16.61 -10.08
C GLY A 53 -20.54 -16.14 -9.78
N ASN A 54 -20.97 -16.13 -8.50
CA ASN A 54 -22.24 -15.53 -8.11
C ASN A 54 -22.18 -13.99 -8.12
N ILE A 55 -20.98 -13.44 -7.93
CA ILE A 55 -20.63 -12.04 -8.14
C ILE A 55 -19.41 -11.98 -9.06
N ASP A 56 -19.30 -10.90 -9.84
CA ASP A 56 -18.21 -10.70 -10.79
C ASP A 56 -16.94 -10.22 -10.08
N PHE A 57 -17.08 -9.33 -9.10
CA PHE A 57 -15.95 -8.78 -8.34
C PHE A 57 -16.33 -8.58 -6.88
N PHE A 58 -15.34 -8.47 -5.99
CA PHE A 58 -15.53 -8.11 -4.59
C PHE A 58 -14.71 -6.86 -4.24
N LEU A 59 -15.37 -5.83 -3.74
CA LEU A 59 -14.74 -4.58 -3.30
C LEU A 59 -14.57 -4.60 -1.77
N THR A 60 -13.33 -4.64 -1.32
CA THR A 60 -12.97 -4.79 0.11
C THR A 60 -11.72 -4.00 0.45
N THR A 61 -11.25 -4.03 1.70
CA THR A 61 -9.98 -3.41 2.07
C THR A 61 -8.79 -4.30 1.70
N HIS A 62 -7.66 -3.67 1.41
CA HIS A 62 -6.41 -4.35 1.12
C HIS A 62 -5.97 -5.26 2.28
N SER A 63 -6.13 -4.81 3.53
CA SER A 63 -5.91 -5.65 4.74
C SER A 63 -6.69 -6.96 4.76
N ILE A 64 -7.90 -7.01 4.20
CA ILE A 64 -8.69 -8.24 4.11
C ILE A 64 -8.23 -9.09 2.92
N ALA A 65 -8.08 -8.45 1.76
CA ALA A 65 -7.78 -9.13 0.50
C ALA A 65 -6.38 -9.75 0.46
N ALA A 66 -5.40 -9.08 1.09
CA ALA A 66 -4.00 -9.46 1.06
C ALA A 66 -3.59 -10.34 2.26
N ASP A 67 -4.49 -10.60 3.21
CA ASP A 67 -4.20 -11.46 4.36
C ASP A 67 -4.07 -12.94 3.95
N PRO A 68 -2.92 -13.59 4.19
CA PRO A 68 -2.74 -15.01 3.91
C PRO A 68 -3.77 -15.91 4.59
N ALA A 69 -4.22 -15.58 5.81
CA ALA A 69 -5.21 -16.37 6.54
C ALA A 69 -6.57 -16.43 5.84
N THR A 70 -6.92 -15.36 5.12
CA THR A 70 -8.13 -15.29 4.31
C THR A 70 -8.03 -16.24 3.10
N SER A 71 -6.86 -16.30 2.45
CA SER A 71 -6.65 -17.09 1.24
C SER A 71 -6.68 -18.61 1.42
N GLU A 72 -6.35 -19.12 2.62
CA GLU A 72 -6.37 -20.56 2.89
C GLU A 72 -7.77 -21.16 2.64
N ASN A 73 -8.82 -20.35 2.79
CA ASN A 73 -10.21 -20.75 2.63
C ASN A 73 -10.81 -20.34 1.28
N THR A 74 -10.09 -19.54 0.48
CA THR A 74 -10.59 -18.98 -0.78
C THR A 74 -9.55 -19.02 -1.90
N PRO A 75 -9.11 -20.22 -2.33
CA PRO A 75 -8.10 -20.35 -3.38
C PRO A 75 -8.61 -19.84 -4.73
N GLY A 76 -7.71 -19.25 -5.52
CA GLY A 76 -8.01 -18.77 -6.87
C GLY A 76 -8.57 -17.36 -6.94
N LEU A 77 -8.64 -16.65 -5.81
CA LEU A 77 -8.91 -15.22 -5.78
C LEU A 77 -7.61 -14.42 -5.98
N SER A 78 -7.71 -13.28 -6.66
CA SER A 78 -6.58 -12.36 -6.87
C SER A 78 -7.02 -10.91 -6.72
N ILE A 79 -6.09 -10.06 -6.26
CA ILE A 79 -6.26 -8.62 -6.27
C ILE A 79 -6.01 -8.10 -7.68
N VAL A 80 -7.00 -7.42 -8.25
CA VAL A 80 -6.93 -6.75 -9.57
C VAL A 80 -6.17 -5.43 -9.44
N GLY A 81 -6.35 -4.74 -8.32
CA GLY A 81 -5.61 -3.53 -7.97
C GLY A 81 -6.37 -2.64 -6.99
N MET A 82 -5.68 -1.63 -6.48
CA MET A 82 -6.25 -0.54 -5.69
C MET A 82 -7.29 0.25 -6.48
N VAL A 83 -8.44 0.52 -5.84
CA VAL A 83 -9.51 1.38 -6.33
C VAL A 83 -9.37 2.79 -5.74
N GLU A 84 -9.17 2.87 -4.43
CA GLU A 84 -9.02 4.13 -3.70
C GLU A 84 -8.09 3.93 -2.50
N GLU A 85 -7.06 4.78 -2.39
CA GLU A 85 -6.25 4.88 -1.17
C GLU A 85 -7.07 5.54 -0.05
N ILE A 86 -7.12 4.90 1.12
CA ILE A 86 -7.82 5.43 2.29
C ILE A 86 -6.86 5.91 3.37
N GLU A 87 -5.75 5.18 3.57
CA GLU A 87 -4.79 5.46 4.63
C GLU A 87 -3.36 5.14 4.19
N SER A 88 -2.41 5.89 4.74
CA SER A 88 -0.99 5.57 4.66
C SER A 88 -0.42 5.48 6.06
N TYR A 89 0.40 4.46 6.31
CA TYR A 89 1.02 4.22 7.61
C TYR A 89 2.47 4.69 7.61
N VAL A 90 2.85 5.44 8.65
CA VAL A 90 4.15 6.12 8.74
C VAL A 90 4.87 5.78 10.05
N PRO A 91 6.22 5.77 10.08
CA PRO A 91 6.93 5.77 11.35
C PRO A 91 6.66 7.11 12.07
N VAL A 92 6.58 7.09 13.39
CA VAL A 92 6.22 8.28 14.18
C VAL A 92 7.23 8.54 15.29
N VAL A 93 7.69 9.78 15.43
CA VAL A 93 8.56 10.23 16.52
C VAL A 93 7.94 11.37 17.31
N ARG A 94 8.54 11.70 18.45
CA ARG A 94 8.27 12.97 19.12
C ARG A 94 8.93 14.13 18.37
N PRO A 95 8.31 15.32 18.34
CA PRO A 95 9.02 16.51 17.92
C PRO A 95 10.11 16.86 18.93
N ASP A 96 11.16 17.51 18.44
CA ASP A 96 12.18 18.08 19.31
C ASP A 96 11.58 19.15 20.25
N SER A 97 12.17 19.25 21.44
CA SER A 97 11.80 20.18 22.50
C SER A 97 13.05 20.63 23.27
N GLN A 98 12.87 21.42 24.33
CA GLN A 98 14.01 21.86 25.17
C GLN A 98 14.73 20.70 25.87
N THR A 99 14.05 19.57 26.08
CA THR A 99 14.58 18.41 26.81
C THR A 99 14.73 17.17 25.96
N VAL A 100 14.30 17.21 24.69
CA VAL A 100 14.38 16.11 23.72
C VAL A 100 14.93 16.69 22.44
N ILE A 101 16.13 16.28 22.02
CA ILE A 101 16.76 16.76 20.79
C ILE A 101 17.13 15.57 19.91
N GLY A 102 17.17 15.76 18.59
CA GLY A 102 17.57 14.72 17.65
C GLY A 102 16.54 13.61 17.44
N SER A 103 15.29 13.81 17.86
CA SER A 103 14.16 12.94 17.46
C SER A 103 13.78 13.20 16.01
N MET A 104 13.86 14.46 15.57
CA MET A 104 13.68 14.79 14.15
C MET A 104 14.81 14.22 13.28
N GLU A 105 16.04 14.21 13.77
CA GLU A 105 17.15 13.52 13.09
C GLU A 105 16.90 12.02 12.99
N LEU A 106 16.33 11.39 14.03
CA LEU A 106 15.91 9.99 13.93
C LEU A 106 14.86 9.79 12.83
N LEU A 107 13.86 10.68 12.73
CA LEU A 107 12.85 10.61 11.67
C LEU A 107 13.45 10.78 10.28
N ASP A 108 14.37 11.72 10.10
CA ASP A 108 15.05 11.94 8.82
C ASP A 108 15.91 10.72 8.43
N ALA A 109 16.61 10.11 9.38
CA ALA A 109 17.35 8.87 9.16
C ALA A 109 16.43 7.69 8.80
N MET A 110 15.24 7.59 9.42
CA MET A 110 14.23 6.60 9.06
C MET A 110 13.68 6.83 7.65
N ASN A 111 13.42 8.09 7.27
CA ASN A 111 12.95 8.43 5.92
C ASN A 111 14.01 8.10 4.86
N ALA A 112 15.28 8.40 5.11
CA ALA A 112 16.38 8.03 4.22
C ALA A 112 16.50 6.50 4.10
N ALA A 113 16.41 5.78 5.22
CA ALA A 113 16.41 4.31 5.23
C ALA A 113 15.24 3.72 4.44
N LEU A 114 14.01 4.18 4.67
CA LEU A 114 12.82 3.76 3.92
C LEU A 114 12.96 4.07 2.44
N GLY A 115 13.46 5.25 2.08
CA GLY A 115 13.75 5.61 0.69
C GLY A 115 14.72 4.64 0.00
N GLU A 116 15.76 4.19 0.69
CA GLU A 116 16.65 3.14 0.19
C GLU A 116 15.95 1.78 0.05
N LEU A 117 15.07 1.41 0.99
CA LEU A 117 14.31 0.16 0.92
C LEU A 117 13.30 0.16 -0.24
N ILE A 118 12.66 1.29 -0.49
CA ILE A 118 11.73 1.51 -1.60
C ILE A 118 12.47 1.45 -2.94
N SER A 119 13.53 2.26 -3.10
CA SER A 119 14.30 2.33 -4.36
C SER A 119 15.01 1.03 -4.73
N SER A 120 15.34 0.19 -3.74
CA SER A 120 15.93 -1.13 -3.95
C SER A 120 14.89 -2.26 -4.12
N ASN A 121 13.60 -1.95 -4.10
CA ASN A 121 12.49 -2.91 -4.09
C ASN A 121 12.50 -3.88 -2.88
N SER A 122 13.30 -3.60 -1.86
CA SER A 122 13.39 -4.43 -0.65
C SER A 122 12.12 -4.35 0.18
N LEU A 123 11.47 -3.17 0.21
CA LEU A 123 10.21 -3.00 0.94
C LEU A 123 9.08 -3.83 0.33
N SER A 124 8.97 -3.84 -1.01
CA SER A 124 7.99 -4.66 -1.74
C SER A 124 8.27 -6.16 -1.59
N ALA A 125 9.53 -6.58 -1.66
CA ALA A 125 9.91 -7.98 -1.40
C ALA A 125 9.56 -8.43 0.03
N THR A 126 9.72 -7.53 1.01
CA THR A 126 9.33 -7.79 2.40
C THR A 126 7.82 -7.88 2.53
N TYR A 127 7.09 -6.99 1.86
CA TYR A 127 5.63 -7.01 1.83
C TYR A 127 5.09 -8.36 1.35
N MET A 128 5.62 -8.89 0.25
CA MET A 128 5.21 -10.20 -0.30
C MET A 128 5.58 -11.40 0.58
N THR A 129 6.34 -11.21 1.65
CA THR A 129 6.57 -12.27 2.66
C THR A 129 5.41 -12.39 3.63
N TRP A 130 4.70 -11.28 3.86
CA TRP A 130 3.63 -11.17 4.85
C TRP A 130 2.23 -11.11 4.22
N PHE A 131 2.14 -10.69 2.96
CA PHE A 131 0.88 -10.44 2.29
C PHE A 131 0.82 -11.08 0.90
N ILE A 132 -0.39 -11.27 0.41
CA ILE A 132 -0.68 -11.75 -0.93
C ILE A 132 -0.79 -10.58 -1.89
N GLY A 133 -0.28 -10.78 -3.11
CA GLY A 133 -0.28 -9.77 -4.15
C GLY A 133 0.92 -8.84 -4.06
N GLU A 134 0.90 -7.81 -4.91
CA GLU A 134 1.95 -6.81 -4.94
C GLU A 134 1.64 -5.67 -3.96
N SER A 135 2.70 -4.99 -3.51
CA SER A 135 2.56 -3.80 -2.68
C SER A 135 2.07 -2.63 -3.54
N GLU A 136 1.10 -1.88 -3.02
CA GLU A 136 0.55 -0.68 -3.66
C GLU A 136 1.43 0.58 -3.45
N MET A 137 2.56 0.44 -2.71
CA MET A 137 3.57 1.49 -2.60
C MET A 137 4.29 1.76 -3.93
N ASP A 138 4.10 2.96 -4.50
CA ASP A 138 4.93 3.49 -5.59
C ASP A 138 6.02 4.42 -5.05
N ALA A 139 7.28 4.14 -5.43
CA ALA A 139 8.44 4.96 -5.09
C ALA A 139 8.29 6.42 -5.55
N SER A 140 7.67 6.63 -6.71
CA SER A 140 7.53 7.96 -7.31
C SER A 140 6.69 8.90 -6.45
N SER A 141 5.75 8.36 -5.67
CA SER A 141 4.86 9.10 -4.77
C SER A 141 5.59 9.81 -3.64
N PHE A 142 6.82 9.37 -3.30
CA PHE A 142 7.53 9.83 -2.10
C PHE A 142 8.95 10.33 -2.38
N GLU A 143 9.42 10.35 -3.63
CA GLU A 143 10.77 10.81 -3.98
C GLU A 143 11.09 12.21 -3.42
N GLY A 144 10.12 13.12 -3.45
CA GLY A 144 10.29 14.48 -2.93
C GLY A 144 10.37 14.58 -1.40
N SER A 145 10.09 13.49 -0.69
CA SER A 145 10.10 13.38 0.78
C SER A 145 11.25 12.51 1.30
N ILE A 146 12.00 11.84 0.42
CA ILE A 146 13.22 11.13 0.77
C ILE A 146 14.31 12.19 1.02
N GLY A 147 14.64 12.39 2.30
CA GLY A 147 15.67 13.33 2.73
C GLY A 147 17.09 12.80 2.60
N GLU A 148 18.06 13.70 2.79
CA GLU A 148 19.45 13.30 3.01
C GLU A 148 19.62 12.71 4.41
N TRP A 149 20.61 11.84 4.57
CA TRP A 149 21.00 11.31 5.88
C TRP A 149 21.44 12.45 6.82
N PRO A 150 20.84 12.60 8.00
CA PRO A 150 21.16 13.70 8.92
C PRO A 150 22.53 13.53 9.58
N THR A 151 23.10 14.62 10.09
CA THR A 151 24.26 14.54 10.98
C THR A 151 23.76 14.39 12.43
N PRO A 152 24.09 13.30 13.16
CA PRO A 152 23.60 13.11 14.52
C PRO A 152 24.16 14.17 15.48
N THR A 153 23.28 14.84 16.22
CA THR A 153 23.67 15.80 17.26
C THR A 153 24.06 15.09 18.55
N GLU A 154 25.24 15.40 19.10
CA GLU A 154 25.71 14.84 20.37
C GLU A 154 24.67 15.03 21.50
N GLY A 155 24.34 13.93 22.17
CA GLY A 155 23.32 13.91 23.23
C GLY A 155 21.87 13.83 22.72
N GLY A 156 21.65 13.82 21.41
CA GLY A 156 20.33 13.58 20.80
C GLY A 156 19.96 12.11 20.67
N VAL A 157 18.69 11.86 20.34
CA VAL A 157 18.13 10.49 20.23
C VAL A 157 18.87 9.67 19.18
N LEU A 158 19.01 10.16 17.95
CA LEU A 158 19.75 9.44 16.90
C LEU A 158 21.19 9.15 17.30
N HIS A 159 21.90 10.15 17.85
CA HIS A 159 23.27 9.96 18.35
C HIS A 159 23.33 8.91 19.46
N SER A 160 22.36 8.90 20.39
CA SER A 160 22.30 7.90 21.46
C SER A 160 22.14 6.49 20.90
N ILE A 161 21.24 6.29 19.94
CA ILE A 161 21.04 5.00 19.26
C ILE A 161 22.33 4.57 18.56
N ILE A 162 22.95 5.46 17.79
CA ILE A 162 24.14 5.16 17.00
C ILE A 162 25.34 4.87 17.90
N ASP A 163 25.65 5.72 18.88
CA ASP A 163 26.94 5.68 19.58
C ASP A 163 26.90 5.06 20.98
N ASN A 164 25.76 5.11 21.67
CA ASN A 164 25.65 4.68 23.06
C ASN A 164 24.86 3.38 23.22
N GLN A 165 23.56 3.41 22.88
CA GLN A 165 22.62 2.32 23.12
C GLN A 165 22.85 1.15 22.16
N ARG A 166 23.16 1.44 20.89
CA ARG A 166 23.29 0.43 19.81
C ARG A 166 22.01 -0.42 19.67
N GLU A 167 20.88 0.14 20.05
CA GLU A 167 19.54 -0.46 19.97
C GLU A 167 18.57 0.63 19.53
N MET A 168 17.65 0.28 18.63
CA MET A 168 16.53 1.10 18.20
C MET A 168 15.23 0.39 18.60
N VAL A 169 14.37 1.09 19.33
CA VAL A 169 13.19 0.49 19.96
C VAL A 169 11.91 1.09 19.38
N ALA A 170 11.06 0.26 18.78
CA ALA A 170 9.74 0.66 18.31
C ALA A 170 8.66 0.39 19.36
N CYS A 171 7.79 1.36 19.63
CA CYS A 171 6.48 1.10 20.20
C CYS A 171 5.58 0.47 19.14
N MET A 172 5.08 -0.72 19.44
CA MET A 172 4.19 -1.54 18.61
C MET A 172 3.05 -2.08 19.48
N TYR A 173 2.07 -2.74 18.88
CA TYR A 173 1.09 -3.53 19.62
C TYR A 173 0.65 -4.73 18.78
N ASP A 174 0.20 -5.78 19.44
CA ASP A 174 -0.34 -6.96 18.77
C ASP A 174 -1.67 -6.62 18.08
N ARG A 175 -1.75 -6.88 16.77
CA ARG A 175 -2.94 -6.67 15.95
C ARG A 175 -3.55 -7.97 15.44
N ASP A 176 -3.00 -9.11 15.84
CA ASP A 176 -3.35 -10.44 15.36
C ASP A 176 -3.43 -10.48 13.83
N SER A 177 -2.47 -9.84 13.15
CA SER A 177 -2.44 -9.70 11.70
C SER A 177 -1.02 -9.74 11.14
N PRO A 178 -0.85 -9.90 9.82
CA PRO A 178 0.48 -9.87 9.21
C PRO A 178 1.22 -8.54 9.39
N MET A 179 0.52 -7.44 9.72
CA MET A 179 1.16 -6.16 10.05
C MET A 179 2.02 -6.29 11.31
N SER A 180 1.43 -6.80 12.39
CA SER A 180 2.11 -7.01 13.67
C SER A 180 1.36 -8.00 14.55
N TRP A 181 2.12 -8.92 15.17
CA TRP A 181 1.61 -9.87 16.16
C TRP A 181 2.71 -10.23 17.16
N GLN A 182 2.30 -10.69 18.35
CA GLN A 182 3.23 -11.10 19.41
C GLN A 182 3.29 -12.62 19.52
N ASP A 183 4.51 -13.17 19.52
CA ASP A 183 4.69 -14.60 19.74
C ASP A 183 4.73 -14.97 21.24
N ALA A 184 4.75 -16.28 21.53
CA ALA A 184 4.77 -16.80 22.90
C ALA A 184 6.02 -16.38 23.70
N SER A 185 7.07 -15.83 23.06
CA SER A 185 8.26 -15.29 23.70
C SER A 185 8.18 -13.78 23.98
N ALA A 186 7.01 -13.17 23.72
CA ALA A 186 6.77 -11.72 23.77
C ALA A 186 7.60 -10.92 22.74
N GLN A 187 8.06 -11.58 21.67
CA GLN A 187 8.70 -10.90 20.55
C GLN A 187 7.63 -10.41 19.56
N MET A 188 7.76 -9.15 19.13
CA MET A 188 6.96 -8.61 18.05
C MET A 188 7.47 -9.13 16.71
N ASN A 189 6.55 -9.67 15.91
CA ASN A 189 6.75 -10.18 14.56
C ASN A 189 5.75 -9.48 13.61
N GLY A 190 5.91 -9.70 12.30
CA GLY A 190 5.08 -9.09 11.27
C GLY A 190 5.85 -8.10 10.38
N TYR A 191 5.16 -7.61 9.37
CA TYR A 191 5.69 -6.68 8.40
C TYR A 191 6.31 -5.43 9.04
N GLU A 192 5.65 -4.84 10.03
CA GLU A 192 6.13 -3.63 10.71
C GLU A 192 7.42 -3.88 11.50
N ALA A 193 7.54 -5.05 12.11
CA ALA A 193 8.74 -5.44 12.87
C ALA A 193 9.92 -5.68 11.91
N GLU A 194 9.68 -6.35 10.78
CA GLU A 194 10.72 -6.62 9.78
C GLU A 194 11.18 -5.35 9.07
N VAL A 195 10.25 -4.47 8.68
CA VAL A 195 10.59 -3.15 8.10
C VAL A 195 11.40 -2.32 9.10
N SER A 196 11.03 -2.34 10.39
CA SER A 196 11.80 -1.65 11.44
C SER A 196 13.21 -2.20 11.60
N GLN A 197 13.37 -3.52 11.58
CA GLN A 197 14.69 -4.17 11.61
C GLN A 197 15.52 -3.80 10.39
N MET A 198 14.91 -3.73 9.20
CA MET A 198 15.58 -3.29 7.98
C MET A 198 16.00 -1.82 8.05
N MET A 199 15.16 -0.94 8.58
CA MET A 199 15.52 0.46 8.84
C MET A 199 16.72 0.57 9.79
N ALA A 200 16.69 -0.12 10.93
CA ALA A 200 17.79 -0.14 11.89
C ALA A 200 19.11 -0.62 11.24
N ASN A 201 19.05 -1.64 10.38
CA ASN A 201 20.20 -2.14 9.64
C ASN A 201 20.75 -1.10 8.65
N ARG A 202 19.89 -0.38 7.93
CA ARG A 202 20.30 0.69 6.99
C ARG A 202 20.93 1.87 7.70
N ILE A 203 20.30 2.34 8.78
CA ILE A 203 20.85 3.39 9.65
C ILE A 203 22.23 2.96 10.18
N GLY A 204 22.32 1.74 10.72
CA GLY A 204 23.58 1.19 11.23
C GLY A 204 24.67 1.15 10.15
N ALA A 205 24.36 0.60 8.97
CA ALA A 205 25.29 0.55 7.86
C ALA A 205 25.76 1.94 7.41
N HIS A 206 24.86 2.92 7.35
CA HIS A 206 25.19 4.30 6.96
C HIS A 206 26.20 4.94 7.93
N TYR A 207 25.95 4.84 9.24
CA TYR A 207 26.81 5.45 10.27
C TYR A 207 27.97 4.55 10.73
N GLY A 208 28.19 3.39 10.09
CA GLY A 208 29.25 2.46 10.48
C GLY A 208 29.05 1.84 11.87
N ALA A 209 27.78 1.68 12.27
CA ALA A 209 27.33 1.15 13.55
C ALA A 209 26.63 -0.21 13.38
N GLN A 210 26.73 -1.08 14.39
CA GLN A 210 25.79 -2.18 14.53
C GLN A 210 24.66 -1.73 15.45
N ILE A 211 23.45 -1.65 14.92
CA ILE A 211 22.25 -1.27 15.64
C ILE A 211 21.34 -2.49 15.68
N THR A 212 20.96 -2.91 16.87
CA THR A 212 19.94 -3.95 17.07
C THR A 212 18.55 -3.32 17.06
N PHE A 213 17.54 -4.09 16.68
CA PHE A 213 16.15 -3.64 16.75
C PHE A 213 15.39 -4.44 17.80
N ARG A 214 14.49 -3.76 18.50
CA ARG A 214 13.53 -4.38 19.41
C ARG A 214 12.15 -3.75 19.26
N GLY A 215 11.15 -4.56 18.96
CA GLY A 215 9.75 -4.18 19.10
C GLY A 215 9.32 -4.26 20.56
N HIS A 216 8.74 -3.18 21.09
CA HIS A 216 8.10 -3.11 22.39
C HIS A 216 6.58 -3.16 22.21
N ASP A 217 5.96 -4.23 22.69
CA ASP A 217 4.51 -4.30 22.78
C ASP A 217 4.01 -3.36 23.87
N SER A 218 3.34 -2.30 23.42
CA SER A 218 2.71 -1.28 24.27
C SER A 218 1.31 -1.72 24.73
N GLY A 219 0.74 -2.77 24.15
CA GLY A 219 -0.60 -3.29 24.46
C GLY A 219 -1.75 -2.65 23.70
N GLY A 220 -1.52 -1.52 23.02
CA GLY A 220 -2.52 -0.85 22.19
C GLY A 220 -2.04 0.49 21.62
N GLU A 221 -2.85 1.08 20.74
CA GLU A 221 -2.53 2.37 20.11
C GLU A 221 -2.35 3.50 21.14
N PHE A 222 -3.23 3.57 22.14
CA PHE A 222 -3.19 4.62 23.16
C PHE A 222 -1.89 4.53 23.97
N GLU A 223 -1.57 3.32 24.44
CA GLU A 223 -0.38 3.03 25.22
C GLU A 223 0.90 3.30 24.41
N ALA A 224 0.95 2.91 23.13
CA ALA A 224 2.10 3.19 22.25
C ALA A 224 2.38 4.70 22.12
N ILE A 225 1.32 5.52 22.00
CA ILE A 225 1.44 6.98 21.98
C ILE A 225 1.97 7.52 23.30
N GLU A 226 1.49 7.00 24.43
CA GLU A 226 1.91 7.44 25.77
C GLU A 226 3.33 6.98 26.12
N ASP A 227 3.72 5.76 25.74
CA ASP A 227 5.07 5.22 25.89
C ASP A 227 6.08 6.06 25.10
N LEU A 228 5.77 6.38 23.84
CA LEU A 228 6.62 7.26 23.03
C LEU A 228 6.73 8.65 23.68
N LYS A 229 5.63 9.22 24.16
CA LYS A 229 5.63 10.54 24.82
C LYS A 229 6.49 10.58 26.07
N ARG A 230 6.44 9.54 26.91
CA ARG A 230 7.31 9.39 28.09
C ARG A 230 8.78 9.32 27.69
N GLY A 231 9.10 8.54 26.66
CA GLY A 231 10.41 8.52 26.00
C GLY A 231 11.52 7.80 26.70
N ASP A 232 11.20 7.04 27.73
CA ASP A 232 12.09 6.10 28.41
C ASP A 232 11.85 4.64 27.96
N THR A 233 10.84 4.43 27.11
CA THR A 233 10.35 3.10 26.72
C THR A 233 10.69 2.74 25.28
N CYS A 234 10.46 3.65 24.33
CA CYS A 234 10.74 3.47 22.91
C CYS A 234 11.19 4.79 22.26
N ASP A 235 11.83 4.68 21.09
CA ASP A 235 12.38 5.81 20.34
C ASP A 235 11.40 6.35 19.29
N PHE A 236 10.54 5.47 18.75
CA PHE A 236 9.56 5.76 17.69
C PHE A 236 8.38 4.78 17.78
N ILE A 237 7.29 5.04 17.05
CA ILE A 237 6.16 4.11 16.86
C ILE A 237 6.21 3.53 15.44
N MET A 238 5.92 2.23 15.33
CA MET A 238 5.67 1.50 14.09
C MET A 238 4.45 0.59 14.28
N ALA A 239 3.25 1.14 14.07
CA ALA A 239 2.00 0.48 14.47
C ALA A 239 0.75 1.04 13.75
N SER A 240 0.80 1.10 12.43
CA SER A 240 -0.23 1.64 11.51
C SER A 240 -0.81 2.99 11.91
N ILE A 241 0.07 3.91 12.32
CA ILE A 241 -0.34 5.28 12.61
C ILE A 241 -0.31 6.08 11.31
N THR A 242 -1.40 6.78 11.03
CA THR A 242 -1.48 7.71 9.90
C THR A 242 -0.81 9.06 10.22
N PRO A 243 -0.32 9.81 9.22
CA PRO A 243 0.26 11.13 9.43
C PRO A 243 -0.68 12.08 10.20
N GLN A 244 -1.96 12.09 9.83
CA GLN A 244 -2.99 12.95 10.44
C GLN A 244 -3.20 12.56 11.90
N LYS A 245 -3.19 11.27 12.21
CA LYS A 245 -3.30 10.79 13.59
C LYS A 245 -2.06 11.18 14.40
N ALA A 246 -0.85 10.98 13.88
CA ALA A 246 0.38 11.43 14.54
C ALA A 246 0.33 12.94 14.88
N MET A 247 0.00 13.77 13.89
CA MET A 247 -0.13 15.22 14.08
C MET A 247 -1.18 15.58 15.13
N SER A 248 -2.34 14.92 15.12
CA SER A 248 -3.41 15.16 16.12
C SER A 248 -2.98 14.88 17.56
N LYS A 249 -1.95 14.04 17.75
CA LYS A 249 -1.39 13.67 19.05
C LYS A 249 -0.16 14.49 19.42
N GLY A 250 0.23 15.47 18.59
CA GLY A 250 1.43 16.28 18.77
C GLY A 250 2.72 15.54 18.46
N LEU A 251 2.66 14.53 17.59
CA LEU A 251 3.78 13.72 17.11
C LEU A 251 4.08 14.03 15.64
N MET A 252 5.21 13.54 15.15
CA MET A 252 5.68 13.76 13.78
C MET A 252 5.75 12.43 13.03
N GLY A 253 5.03 12.34 11.91
CA GLY A 253 5.05 11.19 11.01
C GLY A 253 6.09 11.35 9.89
N GLY A 254 6.69 10.25 9.48
CA GLY A 254 7.66 10.18 8.37
C GLY A 254 7.00 9.92 7.02
N ILE A 255 7.74 9.29 6.11
CA ILE A 255 7.19 8.80 4.84
C ILE A 255 6.47 7.46 5.02
N PRO A 256 5.47 7.14 4.18
CA PRO A 256 4.75 5.87 4.27
C PRO A 256 5.65 4.64 4.11
N TYR A 257 5.34 3.60 4.88
CA TYR A 257 5.86 2.25 4.67
C TYR A 257 4.80 1.27 4.17
N HIS A 258 3.53 1.67 4.16
CA HIS A 258 2.41 0.88 3.69
C HIS A 258 1.26 1.79 3.27
N ILE A 259 0.55 1.40 2.22
CA ILE A 259 -0.69 2.04 1.75
C ILE A 259 -1.84 1.06 1.95
N GLU A 260 -2.88 1.52 2.62
CA GLU A 260 -4.14 0.83 2.81
C GLU A 260 -5.22 1.49 1.95
N GLY A 261 -6.19 0.71 1.51
CA GLY A 261 -7.23 1.21 0.63
C GLY A 261 -8.24 0.17 0.22
N TYR A 262 -9.22 0.61 -0.55
CA TYR A 262 -10.18 -0.27 -1.17
C TYR A 262 -9.56 -0.90 -2.40
N VAL A 263 -9.64 -2.23 -2.49
CA VAL A 263 -9.12 -3.02 -3.61
C VAL A 263 -10.24 -3.82 -4.25
N LEU A 264 -10.06 -4.11 -5.53
CA LEU A 264 -10.96 -4.98 -6.28
C LEU A 264 -10.37 -6.39 -6.35
N MET A 265 -11.12 -7.38 -5.89
CA MET A 265 -10.79 -8.79 -6.04
C MET A 265 -11.57 -9.42 -7.18
N ALA A 266 -10.94 -10.39 -7.85
CA ALA A 266 -11.49 -11.20 -8.92
C ALA A 266 -11.22 -12.69 -8.69
N SER A 267 -11.97 -13.53 -9.39
CA SER A 267 -11.75 -14.98 -9.55
C SER A 267 -11.55 -15.32 -11.03
N GLU A 268 -11.35 -16.60 -11.34
CA GLU A 268 -11.30 -17.09 -12.72
C GLU A 268 -12.63 -16.93 -13.48
N GLU A 269 -13.74 -16.77 -12.75
CA GLU A 269 -15.09 -16.56 -13.32
C GLU A 269 -15.36 -15.08 -13.62
N SER A 270 -14.55 -14.17 -13.08
CA SER A 270 -14.70 -12.73 -13.28
C SER A 270 -14.52 -12.33 -14.75
N PRO A 271 -15.33 -11.40 -15.28
CA PRO A 271 -15.06 -10.76 -16.57
C PRO A 271 -13.66 -10.13 -16.61
N ALA A 272 -13.04 -10.11 -17.79
CA ALA A 272 -11.72 -9.51 -17.93
C ALA A 272 -11.78 -7.99 -17.78
N LEU A 273 -10.93 -7.44 -16.90
CA LEU A 273 -10.68 -6.01 -16.75
C LEU A 273 -9.22 -5.69 -17.08
N GLN A 274 -8.98 -4.50 -17.63
CA GLN A 274 -7.61 -4.01 -17.84
C GLN A 274 -6.98 -3.52 -16.53
N SER A 275 -7.78 -2.93 -15.65
CA SER A 275 -7.39 -2.47 -14.32
C SER A 275 -8.62 -2.39 -13.40
N ALA A 276 -8.41 -2.24 -12.10
CA ALA A 276 -9.50 -2.03 -11.15
C ALA A 276 -10.32 -0.76 -11.47
N GLN A 277 -9.67 0.31 -11.96
CA GLN A 277 -10.34 1.56 -12.35
C GLN A 277 -11.29 1.37 -13.54
N HIS A 278 -11.01 0.41 -14.42
CA HIS A 278 -11.82 0.14 -15.61
C HIS A 278 -13.25 -0.25 -15.23
N LEU A 279 -13.45 -0.86 -14.06
CA LEU A 279 -14.77 -1.18 -13.52
C LEU A 279 -15.66 0.08 -13.35
N PHE A 280 -15.06 1.23 -13.09
CA PHE A 280 -15.77 2.48 -12.77
C PHE A 280 -15.99 3.38 -13.98
N LEU A 281 -15.43 3.05 -15.15
CA LEU A 281 -15.69 3.82 -16.37
C LEU A 281 -17.09 3.52 -16.89
N SER A 282 -17.80 4.57 -17.30
CA SER A 282 -19.06 4.39 -18.01
C SER A 282 -18.81 3.83 -19.41
N ALA A 283 -19.78 3.11 -19.98
CA ALA A 283 -19.67 2.55 -21.33
C ALA A 283 -19.38 3.61 -22.42
N ASP A 284 -19.78 4.87 -22.18
CA ASP A 284 -19.50 6.01 -23.07
C ASP A 284 -18.06 6.56 -22.93
N GLU A 285 -17.37 6.30 -21.81
CA GLU A 285 -15.99 6.74 -21.56
C GLU A 285 -14.95 5.72 -22.03
N ASP A 286 -15.33 4.44 -22.13
CA ASP A 286 -14.46 3.35 -22.63
C ASP A 286 -14.25 3.41 -24.16
N GLU A 287 -15.14 4.09 -24.90
CA GLU A 287 -14.96 4.36 -26.34
C GLU A 287 -13.86 5.41 -26.64
N GLY A 288 -13.27 6.04 -25.62
CA GLY A 288 -12.33 7.15 -25.77
C GLY A 288 -10.86 6.79 -26.06
N SER A 289 -10.49 5.50 -26.11
CA SER A 289 -9.07 5.06 -26.15
C SER A 289 -8.70 4.13 -27.33
N GLU A 290 -9.55 3.98 -28.35
CA GLU A 290 -8.98 3.65 -29.66
C GLU A 290 -8.34 4.92 -30.21
N PHE A 291 -7.02 5.08 -30.01
CA PHE A 291 -6.21 6.04 -30.76
C PHE A 291 -6.49 5.82 -32.24
N ASP A 292 -7.39 6.64 -32.79
CA ASP A 292 -8.14 6.40 -34.01
C ASP A 292 -7.16 6.02 -35.13
N GLN A 293 -7.08 4.72 -35.45
CA GLN A 293 -6.13 4.14 -36.41
C GLN A 293 -6.28 4.79 -37.79
N ARG A 294 -7.39 5.48 -38.03
CA ARG A 294 -7.62 6.32 -39.21
C ARG A 294 -6.63 7.48 -39.28
N TRP A 295 -6.19 8.07 -38.17
CA TRP A 295 -5.16 9.12 -38.16
C TRP A 295 -3.79 8.57 -38.53
N ILE A 296 -3.44 7.36 -38.09
CA ILE A 296 -2.22 6.67 -38.53
C ILE A 296 -2.31 6.41 -40.05
N ALA A 297 -3.44 5.86 -40.52
CA ALA A 297 -3.66 5.60 -41.93
C ALA A 297 -3.61 6.88 -42.78
N ILE A 298 -4.22 7.98 -42.32
CA ILE A 298 -4.20 9.29 -42.99
C ILE A 298 -2.78 9.84 -43.06
N THR A 299 -2.00 9.71 -41.98
CA THR A 299 -0.61 10.19 -41.93
C THR A 299 0.30 9.37 -42.87
N PHE A 300 0.12 8.05 -42.92
CA PHE A 300 0.83 7.20 -43.89
C PHE A 300 0.42 7.50 -45.34
N LEU A 301 -0.88 7.73 -45.60
CA LEU A 301 -1.37 8.03 -46.95
C LEU A 301 -0.83 9.38 -47.44
N SER A 302 -0.82 10.39 -46.57
CA SER A 302 -0.31 11.72 -46.91
C SER A 302 1.21 11.73 -47.09
N ALA A 303 1.97 10.98 -46.29
CA ALA A 303 3.40 10.77 -46.51
C ALA A 303 3.68 10.03 -47.84
N PHE A 304 2.88 9.03 -48.19
CA PHE A 304 3.00 8.30 -49.45
C PHE A 304 2.70 9.19 -50.67
N ILE A 305 1.67 10.04 -50.59
CA ILE A 305 1.34 11.00 -51.66
C ILE A 305 2.47 12.03 -51.83
N ALA A 306 3.01 12.58 -50.73
CA ALA A 306 4.13 13.50 -50.78
C ALA A 306 5.38 12.85 -51.41
N TYR A 307 5.70 11.61 -51.03
CA TYR A 307 6.80 10.85 -51.60
C TYR A 307 6.63 10.60 -53.11
N GLN A 308 5.42 10.25 -53.55
CA GLN A 308 5.12 10.05 -54.98
C GLN A 308 5.19 11.36 -55.79
N LEU A 309 4.83 12.49 -55.18
CA LEU A 309 4.94 13.81 -55.82
C LEU A 309 6.40 14.26 -55.99
N VAL A 310 7.25 14.01 -54.99
CA VAL A 310 8.70 14.30 -55.07
C VAL A 310 9.40 13.40 -56.08
N ARG A 311 9.01 12.13 -56.19
CA ARG A 311 9.62 11.17 -57.14
C ARG A 311 9.24 11.42 -58.62
N ARG A 312 8.25 12.30 -58.88
CA ARG A 312 7.78 12.66 -60.24
C ARG A 312 8.34 13.99 -60.75
N GLN A 313 9.20 14.67 -60.01
CA GLN A 313 10.07 15.75 -60.49
C GLN A 313 11.45 15.19 -60.86
#